data_AF-A0A6G3Z8Z9-F1
#
_entry.id   AF-A0A6G3Z8Z9-F1
#
_cell.length_a   1.000
_cell.length_b   1.000
_cell.length_c   1.000
_cell.angle_alpha   90.00
_cell.angle_beta   90.00
_cell.angle_gamma   90.00
#
_symmetry.space_group_name_H-M   'P 1'
#
loop_
_entity.id
_entity.type
_entity.pdbx_description
1 polymer ?
#
loop_
_entity_poly.entity_id
_entity_poly.type
_entity_poly.pdbx_seq_one_letter_code
_entity_poly.pdbx_strand_id
1 'polypeptide(L)'
;MAHLKARRSQNVDGNIYVDSTCIDCDTCRWMAPHTFTRVDGQSAVTHQPETVDDRLAALQALLSCPTASIGTVTPPPEMKAVQASFPIAIADSVYHCGYHSEKSYAAASYFIQHPEGNILVDSPRFAAPLVKRLEALGGVRYLYLTHRDDVADHQAFRDHFGCDRILHKDDMSPATAAIEISLTGNDPIPFAPDITIIPVPGHTQ
;
A
#
# COMPACT_ATOMS: atom_id res chain seq x y z
N MET A 1 -8.93 -11.45 7.48
CA MET A 1 -9.82 -10.48 8.16
C MET A 1 -9.66 -10.69 9.64
N ALA A 2 -9.69 -9.63 10.44
CA ALA A 2 -9.42 -9.71 11.86
C ALA A 2 -10.44 -10.60 12.59
N HIS A 3 -9.97 -11.35 13.57
CA HIS A 3 -10.78 -12.25 14.37
C HIS A 3 -11.00 -11.67 15.76
N LEU A 4 -12.26 -11.38 16.11
CA LEU A 4 -12.59 -10.79 17.41
C LEU A 4 -12.12 -11.65 18.60
N LYS A 5 -12.13 -12.99 18.44
CA LYS A 5 -11.60 -13.93 19.45
C LYS A 5 -10.08 -13.84 19.64
N ALA A 6 -9.37 -13.29 18.67
CA ALA A 6 -7.93 -13.07 18.70
C ALA A 6 -7.57 -11.61 19.02
N ARG A 7 -8.55 -10.78 19.42
CA ARG A 7 -8.30 -9.40 19.88
C ARG A 7 -7.23 -9.41 20.97
N ARG A 8 -6.19 -8.61 20.77
CA ARG A 8 -5.11 -8.48 21.75
C ARG A 8 -5.60 -7.80 23.03
N SER A 9 -5.09 -8.21 24.18
CA SER A 9 -5.39 -7.58 25.48
C SER A 9 -4.79 -6.17 25.61
N GLN A 10 -3.81 -5.83 24.77
CA GLN A 10 -3.18 -4.51 24.71
C GLN A 10 -4.07 -3.43 24.09
N ASN A 11 -5.17 -3.80 23.43
CA ASN A 11 -6.11 -2.80 22.91
C ASN A 11 -6.93 -2.20 24.06
N VAL A 12 -7.12 -0.88 24.06
CA VAL A 12 -8.18 -0.27 24.87
C VAL A 12 -9.56 -0.73 24.41
N ASP A 13 -10.56 -0.63 25.29
CA ASP A 13 -11.94 -0.97 24.96
C ASP A 13 -12.49 -0.09 23.83
N GLY A 14 -13.39 -0.65 23.02
CA GLY A 14 -14.04 0.07 21.92
C GLY A 14 -14.20 -0.74 20.64
N ASN A 15 -14.66 -0.03 19.60
CA ASN A 15 -15.09 -0.64 18.34
C ASN A 15 -13.90 -1.11 17.50
N ILE A 16 -12.83 -0.31 17.38
CA ILE A 16 -11.64 -0.68 16.60
C ILE A 16 -10.70 -1.50 17.48
N TYR A 17 -10.11 -2.55 16.92
CA TYR A 17 -9.13 -3.38 17.61
C TYR A 17 -8.09 -3.95 16.63
N VAL A 18 -6.93 -4.31 17.17
CA VAL A 18 -5.92 -5.14 16.48
C VAL A 18 -5.93 -6.54 17.06
N ASP A 19 -5.92 -7.57 16.22
CA ASP A 19 -5.81 -8.96 16.64
C ASP A 19 -4.35 -9.49 16.64
N SER A 20 -4.16 -10.71 17.11
CA SER A 20 -2.83 -11.32 17.27
C SER A 20 -2.15 -11.71 15.95
N THR A 21 -2.82 -11.56 14.79
CA THR A 21 -2.22 -11.84 13.46
C THR A 21 -1.37 -10.69 12.94
N CYS A 22 -1.27 -9.59 13.69
CA CYS A 22 -0.45 -8.43 13.34
C CYS A 22 1.02 -8.83 13.17
N ILE A 23 1.63 -8.46 12.05
CA ILE A 23 3.05 -8.74 11.75
C ILE A 23 4.00 -7.58 12.10
N ASP A 24 3.51 -6.56 12.81
CA ASP A 24 4.29 -5.40 13.27
C ASP A 24 4.90 -4.50 12.17
N CYS A 25 4.32 -4.52 10.96
CA CYS A 25 4.75 -3.76 9.77
C CYS A 25 4.63 -2.22 9.83
N ASP A 26 4.28 -1.63 10.98
CA ASP A 26 4.16 -0.18 11.20
C ASP A 26 3.05 0.58 10.43
N THR A 27 2.48 0.04 9.34
CA THR A 27 1.49 0.73 8.46
C THR A 27 0.45 1.57 9.21
N CYS A 28 -0.25 0.97 10.17
CA CYS A 28 -1.32 1.68 10.89
C CYS A 28 -0.83 2.78 11.82
N ARG A 29 0.42 2.70 12.29
CA ARG A 29 0.99 3.67 13.24
C ARG A 29 1.36 4.97 12.55
N TRP A 30 1.87 4.92 11.32
CA TRP A 30 2.12 6.16 10.57
C TRP A 30 0.85 6.68 9.86
N MET A 31 -0.10 5.82 9.50
CA MET A 31 -1.37 6.28 8.90
C MET A 31 -2.33 6.90 9.92
N ALA A 32 -2.38 6.38 11.15
CA ALA A 32 -3.29 6.84 12.20
C ALA A 32 -2.60 6.83 13.57
N PRO A 33 -1.56 7.66 13.78
CA PRO A 33 -0.72 7.65 14.99
C PRO A 33 -1.49 7.98 16.28
N HIS A 34 -2.63 8.66 16.17
CA HIS A 34 -3.49 8.97 17.30
C HIS A 34 -4.21 7.72 17.84
N THR A 35 -4.48 6.74 16.97
CA THR A 35 -5.21 5.51 17.30
C THR A 35 -4.28 4.34 17.62
N PHE A 36 -3.21 4.16 16.84
CA PHE A 36 -2.35 2.98 16.92
C PHE A 36 -0.94 3.31 17.41
N THR A 37 -0.44 2.48 18.33
CA THR A 37 0.98 2.49 18.72
C THR A 37 1.52 1.08 18.84
N ARG A 38 2.84 0.96 19.00
CA ARG A 38 3.52 -0.33 19.20
C ARG A 38 3.48 -0.69 20.68
N VAL A 39 2.90 -1.84 21.01
CA VAL A 39 2.86 -2.40 22.37
C VAL A 39 3.20 -3.88 22.28
N ASP A 40 4.22 -4.31 23.04
CA ASP A 40 4.70 -5.70 23.09
C ASP A 40 5.03 -6.28 21.69
N GLY A 41 5.72 -5.51 20.85
CA GLY A 41 6.20 -5.99 19.54
C GLY A 41 5.13 -6.15 18.46
N GLN A 42 3.94 -5.59 18.64
CA GLN A 42 2.87 -5.52 17.62
C GLN A 42 2.08 -4.22 17.78
N SER A 43 1.32 -3.82 16.76
CA SER A 43 0.40 -2.69 16.90
C SER A 43 -0.78 -3.00 17.83
N ALA A 44 -1.23 -2.01 18.59
CA ALA A 44 -2.45 -2.05 19.40
C ALA A 44 -3.19 -0.72 19.28
N VAL A 45 -4.51 -0.75 19.50
CA VAL A 45 -5.31 0.48 19.66
C VAL A 45 -5.10 1.02 21.08
N THR A 46 -4.48 2.19 21.22
CA THR A 46 -4.30 2.84 22.53
C THR A 46 -5.28 3.97 22.78
N HIS A 47 -5.89 4.51 21.74
CA HIS A 47 -7.02 5.43 21.83
C HIS A 47 -8.02 5.08 20.73
N GLN A 48 -9.31 5.07 21.04
CA GLN A 48 -10.33 4.96 20.00
C GLN A 48 -10.42 6.29 19.25
N PRO A 49 -10.70 6.29 17.94
CA PRO A 49 -10.87 7.55 17.20
C PRO A 49 -12.11 8.31 17.70
N GLU A 50 -11.93 9.58 18.04
CA GLU A 50 -13.00 10.43 18.58
C GLU A 50 -13.51 11.46 17.56
N THR A 51 -12.65 11.86 16.62
CA THR A 51 -12.98 12.83 15.57
C THR A 51 -13.32 12.15 14.25
N VAL A 52 -13.95 12.90 13.33
CA VAL A 52 -14.23 12.42 11.97
C VAL A 52 -12.93 12.07 11.24
N ASP A 53 -11.89 12.89 11.41
CA ASP A 53 -10.60 12.70 10.75
C ASP A 53 -9.84 11.51 11.32
N ASP A 54 -9.80 11.35 12.65
CA ASP A 54 -9.20 10.17 13.29
C ASP A 54 -9.89 8.89 12.84
N ARG A 55 -11.22 8.94 12.73
CA ARG A 55 -12.03 7.79 12.29
C ARG A 55 -11.75 7.44 10.84
N LEU A 56 -11.65 8.43 9.96
CA LEU A 56 -11.26 8.22 8.56
C LEU A 56 -9.87 7.59 8.47
N ALA A 57 -8.87 8.17 9.16
CA ALA A 57 -7.50 7.67 9.18
C ALA A 57 -7.41 6.23 9.72
N ALA A 58 -8.14 5.92 10.81
CA ALA A 58 -8.15 4.58 11.39
C ALA A 58 -8.78 3.54 10.45
N LEU A 59 -9.83 3.92 9.70
CA LEU A 59 -10.45 3.03 8.71
C LEU A 59 -9.62 2.89 7.43
N GLN A 60 -8.89 3.93 7.03
CA GLN A 60 -7.89 3.84 5.96
C GLN A 60 -6.73 2.91 6.35
N ALA A 61 -6.25 3.00 7.60
CA ALA A 61 -5.28 2.08 8.16
C ALA A 61 -5.81 0.63 8.21
N LEU A 62 -7.09 0.45 8.55
CA LEU A 62 -7.76 -0.86 8.50
C LEU A 62 -7.72 -1.47 7.10
N LEU A 63 -8.08 -0.70 6.07
CA LEU A 63 -8.04 -1.16 4.68
C LEU A 63 -6.60 -1.41 4.16
N SER A 64 -5.63 -0.68 4.71
CA SER A 64 -4.22 -0.78 4.33
C SER A 64 -3.45 -1.84 5.11
N CYS A 65 -4.03 -2.42 6.16
CA CYS A 65 -3.38 -3.50 6.91
C CYS A 65 -3.14 -4.73 6.01
N PRO A 66 -1.88 -5.17 5.84
CA PRO A 66 -1.52 -6.22 4.89
C PRO A 66 -2.13 -7.58 5.25
N THR A 67 -2.15 -7.89 6.55
CA THR A 67 -2.66 -9.12 7.15
C THR A 67 -4.13 -9.02 7.54
N ALA A 68 -4.75 -7.86 7.29
CA ALA A 68 -6.12 -7.54 7.70
C ALA A 68 -6.37 -7.81 9.20
N SER A 69 -5.38 -7.54 10.06
CA SER A 69 -5.42 -7.76 11.52
C SER A 69 -6.15 -6.65 12.29
N ILE A 70 -6.51 -5.56 11.63
CA ILE A 70 -7.32 -4.48 12.20
C ILE A 70 -8.79 -4.79 11.93
N GLY A 71 -9.59 -4.80 12.99
CA GLY A 71 -11.01 -5.14 12.94
C GLY A 71 -11.89 -4.07 13.56
N THR A 72 -13.19 -4.23 13.33
CA THR A 72 -14.25 -3.48 14.02
C THR A 72 -15.23 -4.47 14.64
N VAL A 73 -15.74 -4.17 15.84
CA VAL A 73 -16.78 -4.99 16.48
C VAL A 73 -18.08 -4.90 15.68
N THR A 74 -18.44 -3.70 15.24
CA THR A 74 -19.59 -3.43 14.36
C THR A 74 -19.11 -2.86 13.02
N PRO A 75 -19.59 -3.39 11.88
CA PRO A 75 -19.24 -2.86 10.55
C PRO A 75 -19.48 -1.35 10.43
N PRO A 76 -18.48 -0.55 10.00
CA PRO A 76 -18.65 0.89 9.83
C PRO A 76 -19.59 1.21 8.67
N PRO A 77 -20.67 2.00 8.87
CA PRO A 77 -21.59 2.37 7.79
C PRO A 77 -20.91 3.18 6.67
N GLU A 78 -19.86 3.91 6.99
CA GLU A 78 -19.10 4.77 6.07
C GLU A 78 -18.02 4.03 5.25
N MET A 79 -17.91 2.69 5.35
CA MET A 79 -16.82 1.94 4.72
C MET A 79 -16.70 2.19 3.20
N LYS A 80 -17.82 2.37 2.49
CA LYS A 80 -17.81 2.72 1.06
C LYS A 80 -17.16 4.08 0.79
N ALA A 81 -17.40 5.07 1.66
CA ALA A 81 -16.77 6.38 1.54
C ALA A 81 -15.27 6.29 1.81
N VAL A 82 -14.85 5.49 2.81
CA VAL A 82 -13.43 5.23 3.08
C VAL A 82 -12.75 4.55 1.89
N GLN A 83 -13.39 3.54 1.27
CA GLN A 83 -12.86 2.92 0.05
C GLN A 83 -12.71 3.93 -1.11
N ALA A 84 -13.66 4.84 -1.25
CA ALA A 84 -13.62 5.89 -2.26
C ALA A 84 -12.56 6.98 -2.00
N SER A 85 -12.05 7.08 -0.76
CA SER A 85 -10.96 8.01 -0.41
C SER A 85 -9.60 7.60 -0.96
N PHE A 86 -9.45 6.34 -1.40
CA PHE A 86 -8.23 5.87 -2.04
C PHE A 86 -8.20 6.14 -3.56
N PRO A 87 -7.00 6.32 -4.15
CA PRO A 87 -5.73 6.53 -3.44
C PRO A 87 -5.71 7.91 -2.75
N ILE A 88 -5.01 8.03 -1.62
CA ILE A 88 -5.00 9.21 -0.75
C ILE A 88 -3.99 10.21 -1.29
N ALA A 89 -4.40 11.45 -1.57
CA ALA A 89 -3.47 12.49 -2.03
C ALA A 89 -2.43 12.82 -0.96
N ILE A 90 -1.14 12.82 -1.33
CA ILE A 90 -0.03 13.21 -0.44
C ILE A 90 0.73 14.46 -0.95
N ALA A 91 0.71 14.68 -2.26
CA ALA A 91 1.20 15.87 -2.95
C ALA A 91 0.41 16.06 -4.26
N ASP A 92 0.69 17.11 -5.03
CA ASP A 92 -0.10 17.55 -6.18
C ASP A 92 -0.64 16.41 -7.07
N SER A 93 0.25 15.61 -7.66
CA SER A 93 -0.10 14.47 -8.53
C SER A 93 0.29 13.12 -7.95
N VAL A 94 0.64 13.07 -6.66
CA VAL A 94 1.15 11.86 -5.99
C VAL A 94 0.16 11.42 -4.92
N TYR A 95 -0.18 10.13 -4.98
CA TYR A 95 -1.18 9.52 -4.11
C TYR A 95 -0.63 8.25 -3.46
N HIS A 96 -0.94 8.02 -2.20
CA HIS A 96 -0.70 6.76 -1.51
C HIS A 96 -1.86 5.78 -1.77
N CYS A 97 -1.54 4.59 -2.27
CA CYS A 97 -2.56 3.63 -2.71
C CYS A 97 -3.26 2.89 -1.56
N GLY A 98 -2.65 2.83 -0.37
CA GLY A 98 -3.09 1.93 0.69
C GLY A 98 -3.13 0.47 0.24
N TYR A 99 -4.07 -0.30 0.77
CA TYR A 99 -4.30 -1.71 0.41
C TYR A 99 -3.01 -2.56 0.37
N HIS A 100 -2.08 -2.35 1.30
CA HIS A 100 -0.77 -3.00 1.27
C HIS A 100 -0.89 -4.52 1.27
N SER A 101 0.16 -5.19 0.81
CA SER A 101 0.20 -6.65 0.68
C SER A 101 1.05 -7.29 1.76
N GLU A 102 0.60 -8.42 2.28
CA GLU A 102 1.42 -9.30 3.12
C GLU A 102 2.61 -9.87 2.34
N LYS A 103 2.46 -10.06 1.02
CA LYS A 103 3.52 -10.57 0.13
C LYS A 103 4.74 -9.66 0.03
N SER A 104 4.57 -8.37 0.31
CA SER A 104 5.63 -7.34 0.30
C SER A 104 5.88 -6.76 1.70
N TYR A 105 5.52 -7.50 2.76
CA TYR A 105 5.66 -7.05 4.16
C TYR A 105 5.16 -5.62 4.42
N ALA A 106 4.07 -5.24 3.76
CA ALA A 106 3.43 -3.93 3.81
C ALA A 106 4.15 -2.76 3.11
N ALA A 107 4.89 -3.03 2.02
CA ALA A 107 5.41 -1.99 1.14
C ALA A 107 4.33 -0.96 0.78
N ALA A 108 4.66 0.32 0.95
CA ALA A 108 3.77 1.42 0.62
C ALA A 108 3.85 1.68 -0.89
N SER A 109 2.71 1.54 -1.58
CA SER A 109 2.62 1.82 -3.01
C SER A 109 2.05 3.21 -3.26
N TYR A 110 2.49 3.81 -4.36
CA TYR A 110 2.12 5.16 -4.75
C TYR A 110 1.62 5.21 -6.18
N PHE A 111 0.70 6.11 -6.46
CA PHE A 111 0.22 6.40 -7.80
C PHE A 111 0.59 7.83 -8.16
N ILE A 112 1.20 8.01 -9.32
CA ILE A 112 1.61 9.30 -9.85
C ILE A 112 0.82 9.56 -11.13
N GLN A 113 0.02 10.62 -11.14
CA GLN A 113 -0.62 11.09 -12.36
C GLN A 113 0.38 11.89 -13.19
N HIS A 114 0.59 11.48 -14.44
CA HIS A 114 1.59 12.11 -15.29
C HIS A 114 1.11 12.17 -16.75
N PRO A 115 1.32 13.29 -17.48
CA PRO A 115 0.83 13.46 -18.86
C PRO A 115 1.30 12.40 -19.86
N GLU A 116 2.51 11.84 -19.67
CA GLU A 116 3.05 10.79 -20.54
C GLU A 116 2.59 9.38 -20.16
N GLY A 117 1.81 9.26 -19.08
CA GLY A 117 1.25 8.01 -18.59
C GLY A 117 1.41 7.88 -17.09
N ASN A 118 0.32 7.50 -16.41
CA ASN A 118 0.32 7.32 -14.97
C ASN A 118 1.25 6.18 -14.53
N ILE A 119 1.90 6.37 -13.38
CA ILE A 119 2.88 5.45 -12.83
C ILE A 119 2.35 4.90 -11.49
N LEU A 120 2.29 3.58 -11.36
CA LEU A 120 2.12 2.89 -10.08
C LEU A 120 3.52 2.48 -9.60
N VAL A 121 3.92 2.97 -8.43
CA VAL A 121 5.17 2.62 -7.74
C VAL A 121 4.87 1.57 -6.69
N ASP A 122 5.53 0.42 -6.81
CA ASP A 122 5.31 -0.82 -6.08
C ASP A 122 3.88 -1.38 -6.18
N SER A 123 3.74 -2.68 -5.98
CA SER A 123 2.43 -3.32 -6.14
C SER A 123 1.67 -3.37 -4.81
N PRO A 124 0.50 -2.70 -4.66
CA PRO A 124 -0.44 -3.03 -3.60
C PRO A 124 -1.08 -4.39 -3.86
N ARG A 125 -1.97 -4.81 -2.96
CA ARG A 125 -2.93 -5.88 -3.29
C ARG A 125 -3.81 -5.44 -4.46
N PHE A 126 -4.14 -6.37 -5.34
CA PHE A 126 -5.12 -6.15 -6.40
C PHE A 126 -6.55 -6.11 -5.83
N ALA A 127 -6.88 -5.00 -5.18
CA ALA A 127 -8.16 -4.80 -4.52
C ALA A 127 -9.14 -4.07 -5.46
N ALA A 128 -10.30 -4.67 -5.73
CA ALA A 128 -11.29 -4.13 -6.67
C ALA A 128 -11.69 -2.65 -6.42
N PRO A 129 -11.85 -2.16 -5.17
CA PRO A 129 -12.12 -0.74 -4.94
C PRO A 129 -10.98 0.16 -5.43
N LEU A 130 -9.72 -0.18 -5.14
CA LEU A 130 -8.56 0.58 -5.60
C LEU A 130 -8.44 0.53 -7.12
N VAL A 131 -8.57 -0.65 -7.73
CA VAL A 131 -8.46 -0.82 -9.19
C VAL A 131 -9.47 0.07 -9.92
N LYS A 132 -10.73 0.11 -9.47
CA LYS A 132 -11.76 0.99 -10.04
C LYS A 132 -11.41 2.49 -9.92
N ARG A 133 -10.74 2.87 -8.84
CA ARG A 133 -10.29 4.25 -8.63
C ARG A 133 -9.15 4.59 -9.59
N LEU A 134 -8.18 3.68 -9.76
CA LEU A 134 -7.09 3.85 -10.73
C LEU A 134 -7.62 3.94 -12.17
N GLU A 135 -8.62 3.13 -12.56
CA GLU A 135 -9.30 3.25 -13.85
C GLU A 135 -9.90 4.66 -14.04
N ALA A 136 -10.65 5.14 -13.04
CA ALA A 136 -11.27 6.46 -13.09
C ALA A 136 -10.25 7.61 -13.15
N LEU A 137 -9.01 7.37 -12.72
CA LEU A 137 -7.89 8.33 -12.75
C LEU A 137 -7.03 8.23 -14.02
N GLY A 138 -7.46 7.47 -15.02
CA GLY A 138 -6.77 7.32 -16.31
C GLY A 138 -5.99 6.02 -16.47
N GLY A 139 -6.18 5.06 -15.56
CA GLY A 139 -5.50 3.77 -15.57
C GLY A 139 -4.03 3.86 -15.16
N VAL A 140 -3.29 2.77 -15.37
CA VAL A 140 -1.86 2.66 -15.06
C VAL A 140 -1.12 2.37 -16.36
N ARG A 141 -0.18 3.23 -16.75
CA ARG A 141 0.67 3.00 -17.92
C ARG A 141 1.95 2.26 -17.56
N TYR A 142 2.55 2.65 -16.44
CA TYR A 142 3.81 2.09 -15.95
C TYR A 142 3.64 1.53 -14.54
N LEU A 143 4.22 0.36 -14.28
CA LEU A 143 4.33 -0.20 -12.94
C LEU A 143 5.81 -0.31 -12.57
N TYR A 144 6.31 0.67 -11.83
CA TYR A 144 7.68 0.69 -11.35
C TYR A 144 7.79 -0.12 -10.06
N LEU A 145 8.59 -1.18 -10.08
CA LEU A 145 8.87 -2.03 -8.94
C LEU A 145 10.26 -1.66 -8.41
N THR A 146 10.33 -1.22 -7.16
CA THR A 146 11.56 -0.68 -6.57
C THR A 146 12.63 -1.76 -6.40
N HIS A 147 12.23 -2.96 -5.98
CA HIS A 147 13.09 -4.14 -5.87
C HIS A 147 12.30 -5.46 -5.86
N ARG A 148 13.00 -6.59 -5.76
CA ARG A 148 12.44 -7.94 -5.89
C ARG A 148 11.41 -8.34 -4.82
N ASP A 149 11.38 -7.67 -3.67
CA ASP A 149 10.50 -8.03 -2.55
C ASP A 149 9.13 -7.32 -2.66
N ASP A 150 9.08 -6.19 -3.36
CA ASP A 150 7.90 -5.30 -3.41
C ASP A 150 7.04 -5.50 -4.66
N VAL A 151 7.06 -6.74 -5.17
CA VAL A 151 6.43 -7.14 -6.42
C VAL A 151 4.98 -7.63 -6.24
N ALA A 152 4.57 -8.01 -5.03
CA ALA A 152 3.22 -8.43 -4.63
C ALA A 152 2.29 -8.97 -5.75
N ASP A 153 1.29 -8.19 -6.19
CA ASP A 153 0.28 -8.57 -7.18
C ASP A 153 0.56 -7.94 -8.58
N HIS A 154 1.83 -7.62 -8.87
CA HIS A 154 2.23 -6.90 -10.10
C HIS A 154 1.70 -7.55 -11.39
N GLN A 155 1.62 -8.88 -11.46
CA GLN A 155 1.08 -9.59 -12.62
C GLN A 155 -0.41 -9.30 -12.83
N ALA A 156 -1.20 -9.24 -11.76
CA ALA A 156 -2.63 -8.92 -11.86
C ALA A 156 -2.85 -7.49 -12.37
N PHE A 157 -2.01 -6.54 -11.94
CA PHE A 157 -2.03 -5.18 -12.48
C PHE A 157 -1.63 -5.13 -13.97
N ARG A 158 -0.59 -5.89 -14.38
CA ARG A 158 -0.21 -6.03 -15.80
C ARG A 158 -1.35 -6.61 -16.62
N ASP A 159 -1.96 -7.70 -16.17
CA ASP A 159 -3.03 -8.39 -16.89
C ASP A 159 -4.27 -7.50 -17.05
N HIS A 160 -4.56 -6.65 -16.06
CA HIS A 160 -5.73 -5.76 -16.07
C HIS A 160 -5.51 -4.47 -16.87
N PHE A 161 -4.38 -3.78 -16.66
CA PHE A 161 -4.12 -2.47 -17.26
C PHE A 161 -3.27 -2.52 -18.54
N GLY A 162 -2.59 -3.64 -18.80
CA GLY A 162 -1.57 -3.71 -19.86
C GLY A 162 -0.37 -2.81 -19.59
N CYS A 163 -0.12 -2.43 -18.32
CA CYS A 163 0.94 -1.50 -17.93
C CYS A 163 2.33 -2.09 -18.13
N ASP A 164 3.29 -1.34 -18.65
CA ASP A 164 4.68 -1.82 -18.77
C ASP A 164 5.33 -1.83 -17.39
N ARG A 165 5.77 -3.00 -16.92
CA ARG A 165 6.47 -3.11 -15.64
C ARG A 165 7.93 -2.74 -15.84
N ILE A 166 8.46 -2.03 -14.86
CA ILE A 166 9.83 -1.53 -14.83
C ILE A 166 10.48 -2.12 -13.57
N LEU A 167 11.63 -2.78 -13.72
CA LEU A 167 12.40 -3.32 -12.61
C LEU A 167 13.89 -3.33 -12.99
N HIS A 168 14.75 -3.14 -12.00
CA HIS A 168 16.19 -3.27 -12.22
C HIS A 168 16.56 -4.73 -12.51
N LYS A 169 17.46 -4.97 -13.47
CA LYS A 169 17.84 -6.33 -13.89
C LYS A 169 18.35 -7.20 -12.74
N ASP A 170 19.03 -6.60 -11.78
CA ASP A 170 19.67 -7.35 -10.69
C ASP A 170 18.62 -7.82 -9.67
N ASP A 171 17.47 -7.13 -9.59
CA ASP A 171 16.28 -7.53 -8.81
C ASP A 171 15.33 -8.49 -9.55
N MET A 172 15.68 -8.93 -10.76
CA MET A 172 14.83 -9.88 -11.47
C MET A 172 14.83 -11.26 -10.80
N SER A 173 13.65 -11.87 -10.75
CA SER A 173 13.40 -13.21 -10.24
C SER A 173 12.64 -14.02 -11.30
N PRO A 174 12.45 -15.34 -11.14
CA PRO A 174 11.60 -16.11 -12.06
C PRO A 174 10.17 -15.54 -12.20
N ALA A 175 9.61 -14.92 -11.15
CA ALA A 175 8.29 -14.30 -11.19
C ALA A 175 8.26 -12.99 -12.00
N THR A 176 9.40 -12.30 -12.10
CA THR A 176 9.56 -11.04 -12.83
C THR A 176 10.42 -11.18 -14.09
N ALA A 177 10.67 -12.42 -14.55
CA ALA A 177 11.54 -12.69 -15.69
C ALA A 177 11.06 -12.05 -17.00
N ALA A 178 9.75 -11.84 -17.13
CA ALA A 178 9.11 -11.21 -18.27
C ALA A 178 8.85 -9.71 -18.07
N ILE A 179 9.71 -9.00 -17.30
CA ILE A 179 9.58 -7.55 -17.11
C ILE A 179 9.69 -6.85 -18.48
N GLU A 180 8.83 -5.85 -18.72
CA GLU A 180 8.76 -5.18 -20.01
C GLU A 180 9.90 -4.17 -20.21
N ILE A 181 10.30 -3.49 -19.14
CA ILE A 181 11.39 -2.50 -19.15
C ILE A 181 12.40 -2.89 -18.07
N SER A 182 13.54 -3.44 -18.50
CA SER A 182 14.63 -3.82 -17.60
C SER A 182 15.61 -2.65 -17.47
N LEU A 183 15.74 -2.09 -16.27
CA LEU A 183 16.73 -1.04 -15.98
C LEU A 183 18.10 -1.67 -15.72
N THR A 184 19.16 -0.92 -16.03
CA THR A 184 20.54 -1.34 -15.81
C THR A 184 21.44 -0.18 -15.41
N GLY A 185 22.46 -0.48 -14.61
CA GLY A 185 23.47 0.52 -14.22
C GLY A 185 23.04 1.29 -12.98
N ASN A 186 23.94 2.13 -12.47
CA ASN A 186 23.76 2.85 -11.21
C ASN A 186 23.62 4.37 -11.39
N ASP A 187 23.73 4.86 -12.63
CA ASP A 187 23.58 6.28 -12.93
C ASP A 187 22.08 6.66 -12.92
N PRO A 188 21.73 7.91 -12.55
CA PRO A 188 20.36 8.39 -12.66
C PRO A 188 19.82 8.26 -14.09
N ILE A 189 18.60 7.74 -14.21
CA ILE A 189 17.93 7.45 -15.48
C ILE A 189 16.79 8.48 -15.66
N PRO A 190 16.90 9.41 -16.61
CA PRO A 190 15.78 10.26 -17.01
C PRO A 190 14.68 9.36 -17.60
N PHE A 191 13.51 9.34 -16.97
CA PHE A 191 12.39 8.50 -17.39
C PHE A 191 11.31 9.30 -18.11
N ALA A 192 11.00 10.49 -17.60
CA ALA A 192 10.09 11.48 -18.19
C ALA A 192 10.61 12.90 -17.86
N PRO A 193 10.06 14.00 -18.43
CA PRO A 193 10.57 15.35 -18.26
C PRO A 193 10.83 15.79 -16.81
N ASP A 194 10.02 15.32 -15.87
CA ASP A 194 10.09 15.61 -14.43
C ASP A 194 10.26 14.34 -13.57
N ILE A 195 10.47 13.17 -14.19
CA ILE A 195 10.69 11.89 -13.50
C ILE A 195 12.10 11.38 -13.75
N THR A 196 12.87 11.22 -12.67
CA THR A 196 14.18 10.57 -12.68
C THR A 196 14.14 9.34 -11.79
N ILE A 197 14.57 8.19 -12.33
CA ILE A 197 14.77 6.97 -11.54
C ILE A 197 16.23 6.96 -11.09
N ILE A 198 16.46 6.80 -9.78
CA ILE A 198 17.80 6.75 -9.20
C ILE A 198 18.01 5.34 -8.65
N PRO A 199 18.84 4.51 -9.29
CA PRO A 199 19.20 3.20 -8.72
C PRO A 199 19.99 3.38 -7.42
N VAL A 200 19.55 2.72 -6.35
CA VAL A 200 20.20 2.77 -5.03
C VAL A 200 20.41 1.33 -4.53
N PRO A 201 21.54 0.67 -4.88
CA PRO A 201 21.84 -0.67 -4.39
C PRO A 201 22.01 -0.67 -2.86
N GLY A 202 21.57 -1.73 -2.19
CA GLY A 202 21.63 -1.80 -0.73
C GLY A 202 20.91 -3.01 -0.15
N HIS A 203 19.62 -2.84 0.17
CA HIS A 203 18.77 -3.91 0.76
C HIS A 203 18.71 -5.13 -0.16
N THR A 204 18.54 -4.91 -1.46
CA THR A 204 18.67 -5.93 -2.50
C THR A 204 19.88 -5.64 -3.38
N GLN A 205 20.36 -6.68 -4.07
CA GLN A 205 21.56 -6.67 -4.92
C GLN A 205 21.22 -6.96 -6.36
#